data_AF-A0A433A4J7-F1
#
_entry.id   AF-A0A433A4J7-F1
#
_cell.length_a   1.000
_cell.length_b   1.000
_cell.length_c   1.000
_cell.angle_alpha   90.00
_cell.angle_beta   90.00
_cell.angle_gamma   90.00
#
_symmetry.space_group_name_H-M   'P 1'
#
loop_
_entity.id
_entity.type
_entity.pdbx_description
1 polymer ?
#
loop_
_entity_poly.entity_id
_entity_poly.type
_entity_poly.pdbx_seq_one_letter_code
_entity_poly.pdbx_strand_id
1 'polypeptide(L)'
;MSTSSLKYQPSSGRDAKIVQPDPASSKSADHATEEAKDQEFRATAQLAYLESALGEWTKARAPEDVPAQSEPPLDSAPILAPRQALKPGTVVKSCIAIALATALGWVPVQRLLATTSAEAVVNARIVTLRAPIEGEVTMKHGGTDIGTPFDRDQSILTINNPRADASALAALTQQRGQLVTNISALEAKKQLLESNLKELDTQQERFRLGRIQQIDQRTREVDADIAAAEAQYSVAADALKRADSLRKTDAVSQAFLDKAQGEARVAQSAIRAQIERRKGILVELEAAKKGTFVGDSYNDTPQSAQRKMQTSLELSDVEARLAGSRTELATTEAAIAKETARQKALTDTDIRSTVNGRVWEMLTAPGEHVNIGQDLVKLIDCGSAFVTASVSQTAYERLSIGQAATFIPRDGGPELKGTVVSLNGLSAVNSNTAVQASALSREPYHVTLKFPELTKGFDCRVGRSGLVKFDTSTPTTENASR
;
A
#
# COMPACT_ATOMS: atom_id res chain seq x y z
N MET A 1 -48.84 -35.62 -14.12
CA MET A 1 -49.54 -36.71 -13.39
C MET A 1 -48.53 -37.77 -12.99
N SER A 2 -48.06 -37.71 -11.75
CA SER A 2 -47.75 -38.87 -10.88
C SER A 2 -47.07 -38.29 -9.64
N THR A 3 -47.88 -38.04 -8.64
CA THR A 3 -47.54 -37.50 -7.33
C THR A 3 -47.71 -38.64 -6.34
N SER A 4 -46.61 -39.16 -5.77
CA SER A 4 -46.66 -40.01 -4.58
C SER A 4 -46.50 -39.16 -3.33
N SER A 5 -47.45 -39.34 -2.43
CA SER A 5 -47.57 -38.69 -1.13
C SER A 5 -47.69 -39.76 -0.04
N LEU A 6 -47.45 -39.32 1.20
CA LEU A 6 -47.71 -39.97 2.52
C LEU A 6 -46.60 -40.90 3.04
N LYS A 7 -46.08 -40.76 4.27
CA LYS A 7 -46.74 -40.41 5.55
C LYS A 7 -45.81 -39.77 6.59
N TYR A 8 -46.40 -38.85 7.35
CA TYR A 8 -46.02 -38.19 8.62
C TYR A 8 -46.44 -39.15 9.79
N GLN A 9 -45.86 -39.25 11.01
CA GLN A 9 -45.59 -38.30 12.12
C GLN A 9 -45.21 -39.13 13.41
N PRO A 10 -45.00 -38.61 14.65
CA PRO A 10 -43.99 -37.69 15.25
C PRO A 10 -43.13 -38.31 16.39
N SER A 11 -42.07 -37.63 16.84
CA SER A 11 -41.77 -37.51 18.29
C SER A 11 -40.82 -36.34 18.61
N SER A 12 -41.14 -35.63 19.70
CA SER A 12 -40.43 -34.48 20.27
C SER A 12 -39.03 -34.77 20.82
N GLY A 13 -38.12 -33.79 20.77
CA GLY A 13 -36.91 -33.81 21.60
C GLY A 13 -35.89 -32.72 21.31
N ARG A 14 -36.04 -31.57 21.97
CA ARG A 14 -35.04 -30.59 22.45
C ARG A 14 -33.68 -30.48 21.74
N ASP A 15 -33.39 -29.25 21.33
CA ASP A 15 -32.08 -28.74 20.92
C ASP A 15 -30.96 -29.09 21.91
N ALA A 16 -29.90 -29.75 21.42
CA ALA A 16 -28.59 -29.80 22.06
C ALA A 16 -27.51 -30.11 21.01
N LYS A 17 -26.87 -29.06 20.50
CA LYS A 17 -25.69 -29.15 19.64
C LYS A 17 -24.47 -29.41 20.53
N ILE A 18 -24.00 -30.66 20.57
CA ILE A 18 -22.74 -31.03 21.22
C ILE A 18 -21.60 -30.52 20.33
N VAL A 19 -20.94 -29.46 20.80
CA VAL A 19 -19.63 -29.02 20.32
C VAL A 19 -18.59 -29.76 21.15
N GLN A 20 -17.69 -30.51 20.51
CA GLN A 20 -16.49 -31.03 21.15
C GLN A 20 -15.55 -29.85 21.47
N PRO A 21 -15.02 -29.73 22.70
CA PRO A 21 -14.06 -28.67 23.02
C PRO A 21 -12.65 -29.08 22.61
N ASP A 22 -11.94 -28.12 22.00
CA ASP A 22 -10.50 -28.17 21.71
C ASP A 22 -9.66 -28.29 23.01
N PRO A 23 -8.53 -29.02 23.00
CA PRO A 23 -7.70 -29.28 24.18
C PRO A 23 -6.76 -28.12 24.59
N ALA A 24 -7.08 -26.87 24.25
CA ALA A 24 -6.19 -25.72 24.46
C ALA A 24 -6.63 -24.75 25.58
N SER A 25 -7.69 -25.06 26.33
CA SER A 25 -8.24 -24.14 27.35
C SER A 25 -8.01 -24.55 28.82
N SER A 26 -7.43 -25.71 29.11
CA SER A 26 -7.24 -26.15 30.50
C SER A 26 -5.92 -25.72 31.15
N LYS A 27 -4.93 -25.23 30.38
CA LYS A 27 -3.63 -24.82 30.94
C LYS A 27 -3.59 -23.37 31.45
N SER A 28 -4.51 -22.51 31.04
CA SER A 28 -4.52 -21.10 31.46
C SER A 28 -5.32 -20.84 32.75
N ALA A 29 -6.25 -21.72 33.11
CA ALA A 29 -7.04 -21.59 34.33
C ALA A 29 -6.27 -22.04 35.58
N ASP A 30 -5.45 -23.09 35.48
CA ASP A 30 -4.68 -23.60 36.62
C ASP A 30 -3.55 -22.64 37.04
N HIS A 31 -2.85 -22.02 36.09
CA HIS A 31 -1.78 -21.04 36.39
C HIS A 31 -2.30 -19.74 37.02
N ALA A 32 -3.48 -19.26 36.61
CA ALA A 32 -4.08 -18.07 37.23
C ALA A 32 -4.50 -18.31 38.69
N THR A 33 -4.79 -19.56 39.06
CA THR A 33 -5.21 -19.93 40.42
C THR A 33 -4.02 -20.15 41.35
N GLU A 34 -2.86 -20.56 40.82
CA GLU A 34 -1.59 -20.61 41.56
C GLU A 34 -1.01 -19.22 41.84
N GLU A 35 -1.01 -18.31 40.85
CA GLU A 35 -0.48 -16.96 41.03
C GLU A 35 -1.28 -16.14 42.06
N ALA A 36 -2.60 -16.33 42.14
CA ALA A 36 -3.45 -15.67 43.13
C ALA A 36 -3.14 -16.14 44.57
N LYS A 37 -2.87 -17.44 44.76
CA LYS A 37 -2.51 -18.00 46.08
C LYS A 37 -1.12 -17.55 46.55
N ASP A 38 -0.17 -17.42 45.63
CA ASP A 38 1.18 -16.92 45.93
C ASP A 38 1.17 -15.43 46.32
N GLN A 39 0.28 -14.62 45.73
CA GLN A 39 0.10 -13.23 46.11
C GLN A 39 -0.53 -13.08 47.50
N GLU A 40 -1.52 -13.90 47.83
CA GLU A 40 -2.17 -13.92 49.15
C GLU A 40 -1.18 -14.36 50.25
N PHE A 41 -0.36 -15.39 50.00
CA PHE A 41 0.69 -15.83 50.92
C PHE A 41 1.74 -14.75 51.18
N ARG A 42 2.20 -14.05 50.14
CA ARG A 42 3.16 -12.94 50.27
C ARG A 42 2.59 -11.75 51.05
N ALA A 43 1.31 -11.43 50.87
CA ALA A 43 0.65 -10.38 51.63
C ALA A 43 0.53 -10.72 53.13
N THR A 44 0.18 -11.97 53.47
CA THR A 44 0.14 -12.43 54.87
C THR A 44 1.52 -12.48 55.52
N ALA A 45 2.58 -12.84 54.79
CA ALA A 45 3.94 -12.84 55.30
C ALA A 45 4.47 -11.42 55.59
N GLN A 46 4.11 -10.44 54.76
CA GLN A 46 4.47 -9.04 54.97
C GLN A 46 3.76 -8.41 56.17
N LEU A 47 2.50 -8.78 56.43
CA LEU A 47 1.76 -8.33 57.61
C LEU A 47 2.34 -8.91 58.92
N ALA A 48 2.72 -10.19 58.92
CA ALA A 48 3.35 -10.82 60.09
C ALA A 48 4.73 -10.22 60.44
N TYR A 49 5.49 -9.79 59.43
CA TYR A 49 6.77 -9.09 59.62
C TYR A 49 6.58 -7.66 60.17
N LEU A 50 5.51 -6.97 59.78
CA LEU A 50 5.19 -5.63 60.30
C LEU A 50 4.72 -5.67 61.77
N GLU A 51 3.95 -6.69 62.17
CA GLU A 51 3.55 -6.87 63.58
C GLU A 51 4.73 -7.22 64.50
N SER A 52 5.71 -8.00 64.05
CA SER A 52 6.90 -8.30 64.85
C SER A 52 7.80 -7.08 65.06
N ALA A 53 7.96 -6.23 64.04
CA ALA A 53 8.74 -4.99 64.12
C ALA A 53 8.11 -3.96 65.08
N LEU A 54 6.76 -3.91 65.18
CA LEU A 54 6.04 -3.07 66.13
C LEU A 54 6.15 -3.57 67.59
N GLY A 55 6.28 -4.90 67.78
CA GLY A 55 6.50 -5.52 69.09
C GLY A 55 7.89 -5.26 69.69
N GLU A 56 8.93 -5.17 68.84
CA GLU A 56 10.29 -4.83 69.29
C GLU A 56 10.44 -3.35 69.67
N TRP A 57 9.75 -2.45 68.96
CA TRP A 57 9.82 -1.02 69.24
C TRP A 57 9.13 -0.63 70.56
N THR A 58 8.09 -1.36 70.97
CA THR A 58 7.34 -1.10 72.21
C THR A 58 7.99 -1.69 73.46
N LYS A 59 8.88 -2.69 73.32
CA LYS A 59 9.69 -3.23 74.43
C LYS A 59 10.92 -2.37 74.78
N ALA A 60 11.36 -1.49 73.88
CA ALA A 60 12.55 -0.66 74.05
C ALA A 60 12.33 0.61 74.89
N ARG A 61 11.17 0.78 75.54
CA ARG A 61 10.84 1.99 76.31
C ARG A 61 10.16 1.67 77.64
N ALA A 62 10.87 0.94 78.50
CA ALA A 62 10.62 0.94 79.95
C ALA A 62 11.68 1.84 80.62
N PRO A 63 11.34 2.67 81.61
CA PRO A 63 12.32 3.54 82.27
C PRO A 63 13.05 2.73 83.37
N GLU A 64 14.37 2.67 83.29
CA GLU A 64 15.23 2.15 84.37
C GLU A 64 15.99 3.31 85.01
N ASP A 65 15.92 3.35 86.34
CA ASP A 65 16.53 4.30 87.25
C ASP A 65 18.06 4.36 87.12
N VAL A 66 18.62 5.58 87.06
CA VAL A 66 20.07 5.81 87.12
C VAL A 66 20.41 6.43 88.48
N PRO A 67 21.25 5.80 89.32
CA PRO A 67 21.75 6.41 90.54
C PRO A 67 22.94 7.34 90.27
N ALA A 68 23.04 8.36 91.12
CA ALA A 68 24.01 9.44 91.13
C ALA A 68 25.45 9.02 91.51
N GLN A 69 26.44 9.79 91.02
CA GLN A 69 27.79 10.10 91.55
C GLN A 69 28.70 10.51 90.37
N SER A 70 29.64 11.46 90.39
CA SER A 70 30.08 12.53 91.30
C SER A 70 31.21 13.28 90.54
N GLU A 71 31.11 14.59 90.31
CA GLU A 71 32.18 15.40 89.71
C GLU A 71 33.13 15.98 90.80
N PRO A 72 34.46 16.08 90.55
CA PRO A 72 35.39 16.81 91.41
C PRO A 72 35.53 18.29 90.97
N PRO A 73 36.07 19.19 91.83
CA PRO A 73 35.69 20.60 91.89
C PRO A 73 36.45 21.51 90.91
N LEU A 74 35.76 22.56 90.45
CA LEU A 74 36.36 23.71 89.77
C LEU A 74 37.00 24.67 90.78
N ASP A 75 38.30 24.87 90.62
CA ASP A 75 39.08 25.92 91.25
C ASP A 75 38.87 27.29 90.57
N SER A 76 38.62 28.29 91.42
CA SER A 76 39.04 29.70 91.31
C SER A 76 38.70 30.52 90.06
N ALA A 77 37.74 31.43 90.24
CA ALA A 77 37.61 32.66 89.47
C ALA A 77 38.73 33.67 89.78
N PRO A 78 39.10 34.53 88.82
CA PRO A 78 39.53 35.88 89.16
C PRO A 78 38.67 36.97 88.49
N ILE A 79 38.03 37.75 89.36
CA ILE A 79 38.03 39.22 89.42
C ILE A 79 37.68 39.98 88.11
N LEU A 80 36.45 40.50 88.11
CA LEU A 80 35.99 41.60 87.25
C LEU A 80 36.73 42.91 87.59
N ALA A 81 37.35 43.53 86.59
CA ALA A 81 37.83 44.92 86.63
C ALA A 81 36.91 45.84 85.78
N PRO A 82 36.80 47.14 86.10
CA PRO A 82 35.64 47.95 85.76
C PRO A 82 35.68 48.55 84.33
N ARG A 83 34.48 48.73 83.77
CA ARG A 83 34.20 49.44 82.51
C ARG A 83 34.76 50.86 82.53
N GLN A 84 35.59 51.21 81.56
CA GLN A 84 35.99 52.59 81.27
C GLN A 84 35.30 53.08 79.98
N ALA A 85 34.82 54.32 80.04
CA ALA A 85 34.02 54.99 79.02
C ALA A 85 34.77 55.18 77.68
N LEU A 86 34.08 54.88 76.58
CA LEU A 86 34.59 55.01 75.20
C LEU A 86 34.53 56.47 74.71
N LYS A 87 35.65 56.97 74.18
CA LYS A 87 35.80 58.27 73.51
C LYS A 87 35.55 58.14 71.99
N PRO A 88 35.07 59.20 71.29
CA PRO A 88 34.49 59.13 69.93
C PRO A 88 35.47 58.96 68.75
N GLY A 89 36.70 58.49 68.98
CA GLY A 89 37.70 58.24 67.91
C GLY A 89 37.66 56.83 67.31
N THR A 90 36.85 55.92 67.89
CA THR A 90 36.90 54.47 67.60
C THR A 90 35.81 54.01 66.61
N VAL A 91 34.82 54.86 66.30
CA VAL A 91 33.69 54.52 65.41
C VAL A 91 34.13 54.46 63.93
N VAL A 92 34.94 55.41 63.47
CA VAL A 92 35.41 55.46 62.07
C VAL A 92 36.33 54.26 61.74
N LYS A 93 37.23 53.90 62.66
CA LYS A 93 38.11 52.74 62.49
C LYS A 93 37.34 51.41 62.48
N SER A 94 36.25 51.31 63.24
CA SER A 94 35.39 50.12 63.25
C SER A 94 34.57 50.01 61.96
N CYS A 95 34.06 51.11 61.39
CA CYS A 95 33.37 51.09 60.09
C CYS A 95 34.28 50.66 58.94
N ILE A 96 35.55 51.11 58.92
CA ILE A 96 36.53 50.69 57.90
C ILE A 96 36.89 49.20 58.07
N ALA A 97 37.07 48.74 59.31
CA ALA A 97 37.35 47.33 59.59
C ALA A 97 36.17 46.41 59.21
N ILE A 98 34.93 46.85 59.45
CA ILE A 98 33.72 46.12 59.04
C ILE A 98 33.59 46.12 57.51
N ALA A 99 33.82 47.26 56.84
CA ALA A 99 33.79 47.34 55.38
C ALA A 99 34.84 46.43 54.73
N LEU A 100 36.06 46.38 55.28
CA LEU A 100 37.11 45.45 54.85
C LEU A 100 36.73 43.99 55.14
N ALA A 101 36.16 43.68 56.30
CA ALA A 101 35.72 42.34 56.64
C ALA A 101 34.56 41.87 55.75
N THR A 102 33.63 42.75 55.40
CA THR A 102 32.56 42.45 54.43
C THR A 102 33.11 42.28 53.03
N ALA A 103 34.05 43.12 52.56
CA ALA A 103 34.62 42.99 51.23
C ALA A 103 35.50 41.71 51.10
N LEU A 104 36.32 41.43 52.11
CA LEU A 104 37.19 40.24 52.14
C LEU A 104 36.44 38.95 52.44
N GLY A 105 35.31 39.00 53.16
CA GLY A 105 34.46 37.85 53.44
C GLY A 105 33.45 37.55 52.32
N TRP A 106 32.89 38.58 51.68
CA TRP A 106 31.85 38.42 50.66
C TRP A 106 32.38 37.89 49.33
N VAL A 107 33.57 38.32 48.92
CA VAL A 107 34.20 37.88 47.65
C VAL A 107 34.50 36.37 47.61
N PRO A 108 35.12 35.74 48.63
CA PRO A 108 35.32 34.29 48.63
C PRO A 108 34.01 33.52 48.79
N VAL A 109 33.03 34.03 49.55
CA VAL A 109 31.71 33.42 49.71
C VAL A 109 30.93 33.40 48.39
N GLN A 110 30.97 34.47 47.60
CA GLN A 110 30.38 34.50 46.25
C GLN A 110 31.03 33.46 45.31
N ARG A 111 32.35 33.26 45.38
CA ARG A 111 33.04 32.28 44.53
C ARG A 111 32.74 30.82 44.93
N LEU A 112 32.58 30.55 46.23
CA LEU A 112 32.19 29.22 46.74
C LEU A 112 30.73 28.88 46.44
N LEU A 113 29.84 29.87 46.42
CA LEU A 113 28.42 29.67 46.11
C LEU A 113 28.13 29.53 44.60
N ALA A 114 28.98 30.08 43.73
CA ALA A 114 28.69 30.23 42.31
C ALA A 114 28.96 28.98 41.44
N THR A 115 29.63 27.94 41.94
CA THR A 115 30.17 26.87 41.07
C THR A 115 29.86 25.48 41.61
N THR A 116 28.70 24.92 41.25
CA THR A 116 28.48 23.47 41.36
C THR A 116 29.11 22.81 40.15
N SER A 117 30.19 22.04 40.35
CA SER A 117 30.77 21.20 39.31
C SER A 117 30.17 19.80 39.36
N ALA A 118 29.68 19.32 38.22
CA ALA A 118 29.07 18.01 38.09
C ALA A 118 29.86 17.12 37.13
N GLU A 119 29.95 15.83 37.44
CA GLU A 119 30.49 14.85 36.49
C GLU A 119 29.52 14.70 35.32
N ALA A 120 30.05 14.72 34.10
CA ALA A 120 29.23 14.69 32.91
C ALA A 120 29.84 13.86 31.80
N VAL A 121 28.99 13.30 30.94
CA VAL A 121 29.39 12.49 29.79
C VAL A 121 28.68 12.99 28.54
N VAL A 122 29.43 13.07 27.44
CA VAL A 122 28.89 13.34 26.11
C VAL A 122 28.14 12.10 25.62
N ASN A 123 26.88 12.30 25.26
CA ASN A 123 25.96 11.26 24.83
C ASN A 123 25.31 11.66 23.50
N ALA A 124 24.66 10.72 22.84
CA ALA A 124 23.93 10.95 21.61
C ALA A 124 22.79 9.94 21.49
N ARG A 125 21.85 10.22 20.58
CA ARG A 125 20.71 9.32 20.34
C ARG A 125 21.17 8.12 19.51
N ILE A 126 20.65 6.94 19.87
CA ILE A 126 20.77 5.73 19.05
C ILE A 126 19.54 5.66 18.13
N VAL A 127 19.79 5.42 16.85
CA VAL A 127 18.79 5.10 15.84
C VAL A 127 18.99 3.65 15.41
N THR A 128 17.95 2.83 15.56
CA THR A 128 17.98 1.44 15.11
C THR A 128 17.40 1.35 13.71
N LEU A 129 18.17 0.83 12.76
CA LEU A 129 17.66 0.47 11.45
C LEU A 129 17.08 -0.94 11.50
N ARG A 130 15.90 -1.09 10.91
CA ARG A 130 15.13 -2.35 10.89
C ARG A 130 14.96 -2.87 9.48
N ALA A 131 14.81 -4.18 9.36
CA ALA A 131 14.55 -4.85 8.10
C ALA A 131 13.13 -4.51 7.57
N PRO A 132 13.00 -3.88 6.39
CA PRO A 132 11.70 -3.66 5.76
C PRO A 132 11.17 -4.92 5.05
N ILE A 133 12.07 -5.84 4.70
CA ILE A 133 11.80 -7.12 4.04
C ILE A 133 12.56 -8.23 4.76
N GLU A 134 12.06 -9.46 4.67
CA GLU A 134 12.83 -10.65 5.07
C GLU A 134 13.86 -11.03 4.01
N GLY A 135 14.96 -11.65 4.38
CA GLY A 135 15.98 -12.07 3.41
C GLY A 135 17.35 -12.33 4.04
N GLU A 136 18.35 -12.54 3.18
CA GLU A 136 19.74 -12.71 3.57
C GLU A 136 20.47 -11.36 3.51
N VAL A 137 21.21 -11.05 4.56
CA VAL A 137 21.96 -9.80 4.67
C VAL A 137 23.29 -9.90 3.92
N THR A 138 23.53 -8.95 3.03
CA THR A 138 24.80 -8.75 2.35
C THR A 138 25.39 -7.41 2.76
N MET A 139 26.67 -7.42 3.14
CA MET A 139 27.39 -6.22 3.60
C MET A 139 28.41 -5.80 2.54
N LYS A 140 28.55 -4.50 2.27
CA LYS A 140 29.66 -3.99 1.48
C LYS A 140 30.95 -4.07 2.32
N HIS A 141 31.93 -4.82 1.84
CA HIS A 141 33.20 -5.05 2.54
C HIS A 141 33.86 -3.72 2.95
N GLY A 142 34.27 -3.62 4.23
CA GLY A 142 35.06 -2.51 4.77
C GLY A 142 34.27 -1.27 5.23
N GLY A 143 32.94 -1.27 5.09
CA GLY A 143 32.10 -0.14 5.47
C GLY A 143 31.33 -0.32 6.77
N THR A 144 31.13 -1.54 7.27
CA THR A 144 30.14 -1.86 8.32
C THR A 144 30.72 -2.25 9.67
N ASP A 145 32.01 -1.99 9.89
CA ASP A 145 32.65 -2.26 11.18
C ASP A 145 32.20 -1.24 12.25
N ILE A 146 32.23 -1.67 13.51
CA ILE A 146 31.86 -0.82 14.66
C ILE A 146 32.74 0.43 14.68
N GLY A 147 32.12 1.60 14.83
CA GLY A 147 32.79 2.89 14.87
C GLY A 147 33.07 3.53 13.51
N THR A 148 32.80 2.84 12.39
CA THR A 148 32.92 3.39 11.03
C THR A 148 31.95 4.56 10.84
N PRO A 149 32.39 5.71 10.28
CA PRO A 149 31.52 6.84 10.00
C PRO A 149 30.63 6.60 8.77
N PHE A 150 29.44 7.17 8.81
CA PHE A 150 28.45 7.15 7.74
C PHE A 150 27.81 8.50 7.56
N ASP A 151 27.56 8.82 6.29
CA ASP A 151 26.72 9.92 5.89
C ASP A 151 25.25 9.49 5.80
N ARG A 152 24.35 10.46 5.88
CA ARG A 152 22.93 10.28 5.61
C ARG A 152 22.74 9.77 4.18
N ASP A 153 21.78 8.86 4.02
CA ASP A 153 21.43 8.16 2.78
C ASP A 153 22.53 7.24 2.21
N GLN A 154 23.65 7.06 2.92
CA GLN A 154 24.66 6.06 2.61
C GLN A 154 24.10 4.65 2.85
N SER A 155 24.27 3.78 1.86
CA SER A 155 23.91 2.35 1.95
C SER A 155 24.88 1.63 2.90
N ILE A 156 24.32 0.99 3.92
CA ILE A 156 25.05 0.26 4.95
C ILE A 156 25.10 -1.22 4.58
N LEU A 157 23.93 -1.80 4.33
CA LEU A 157 23.77 -3.20 3.99
C LEU A 157 22.64 -3.36 2.98
N THR A 158 22.59 -4.53 2.33
CA THR A 158 21.59 -4.86 1.32
C THR A 158 20.95 -6.19 1.71
N ILE A 159 19.62 -6.24 1.73
CA ILE A 159 18.86 -7.46 2.05
C ILE A 159 18.38 -8.06 0.73
N ASN A 160 18.74 -9.31 0.48
CA ASN A 160 18.29 -10.07 -0.68
C ASN A 160 17.31 -11.16 -0.26
N ASN A 161 16.11 -11.18 -0.84
CA ASN A 161 15.16 -12.27 -0.67
C ASN A 161 15.10 -13.15 -1.93
N PRO A 162 15.89 -14.22 -2.01
CA PRO A 162 15.86 -15.13 -3.15
C PRO A 162 14.54 -15.93 -3.22
N ARG A 163 13.74 -15.93 -2.15
CA ARG A 163 12.46 -16.65 -2.04
C ARG A 163 11.25 -15.73 -2.18
N ALA A 164 11.45 -14.48 -2.59
CA ALA A 164 10.35 -13.54 -2.84
C ALA A 164 9.35 -14.15 -3.83
N ASP A 165 8.07 -14.13 -3.47
CA ASP A 165 7.01 -14.78 -4.24
C ASP A 165 6.92 -14.20 -5.67
N ALA A 166 7.25 -15.04 -6.65
CA ALA A 166 7.19 -14.74 -8.08
C ALA A 166 5.96 -15.36 -8.77
N SER A 167 5.10 -16.07 -8.02
CA SER A 167 4.00 -16.86 -8.59
C SER A 167 2.97 -15.97 -9.31
N ALA A 168 2.64 -14.81 -8.73
CA ALA A 168 1.75 -13.84 -9.34
C ALA A 168 2.28 -13.29 -10.68
N LEU A 169 3.57 -12.93 -10.74
CA LEU A 169 4.21 -12.48 -11.97
C LEU A 169 4.26 -13.60 -13.04
N ALA A 170 4.57 -14.83 -12.63
CA ALA A 170 4.60 -15.97 -13.52
C ALA A 170 3.21 -16.27 -14.11
N ALA A 171 2.15 -16.22 -13.30
CA ALA A 171 0.78 -16.41 -13.73
C ALA A 171 0.33 -15.33 -14.73
N LEU A 172 0.61 -14.05 -14.45
CA LEU A 172 0.31 -12.94 -15.36
C LEU A 172 1.09 -13.06 -16.68
N THR A 173 2.36 -13.50 -16.62
CA THR A 173 3.18 -13.72 -17.82
C THR A 173 2.64 -14.86 -18.67
N GLN A 174 2.18 -15.95 -18.05
CA GLN A 174 1.50 -17.04 -18.75
C GLN A 174 0.20 -16.57 -19.39
N GLN A 175 -0.61 -15.79 -18.66
CA GLN A 175 -1.86 -15.21 -19.20
C GLN A 175 -1.58 -14.31 -20.41
N ARG A 176 -0.56 -13.45 -20.33
CA ARG A 176 -0.11 -12.65 -21.49
C ARG A 176 0.23 -13.53 -22.68
N GLY A 177 0.98 -14.62 -22.45
CA GLY A 177 1.32 -15.60 -23.50
C GLY A 177 0.07 -16.17 -24.18
N GLN A 178 -0.91 -16.61 -23.38
CA GLN A 178 -2.19 -17.13 -23.89
C GLN A 178 -2.96 -16.08 -24.70
N LEU A 179 -3.02 -14.83 -24.21
CA LEU A 179 -3.69 -13.73 -24.90
C LEU A 179 -3.03 -13.41 -26.25
N VAL A 180 -1.70 -13.39 -26.30
CA VAL A 180 -0.96 -13.17 -27.55
C VAL A 180 -1.24 -14.29 -28.56
N THR A 181 -1.21 -15.56 -28.13
CA THR A 181 -1.58 -16.69 -28.99
C THR A 181 -3.02 -16.58 -29.47
N ASN A 182 -3.98 -16.26 -28.58
CA ASN A 182 -5.38 -16.08 -28.94
C ASN A 182 -5.58 -14.95 -29.96
N ILE A 183 -4.93 -13.80 -29.76
CA ILE A 183 -4.98 -12.66 -30.69
C ILE A 183 -4.46 -13.09 -32.07
N SER A 184 -3.32 -13.78 -32.13
CA SER A 184 -2.77 -14.24 -33.41
C SER A 184 -3.71 -15.21 -34.16
N ALA A 185 -4.40 -16.08 -33.41
CA ALA A 185 -5.38 -17.01 -33.98
C ALA A 185 -6.64 -16.28 -34.49
N LEU A 186 -7.12 -15.27 -33.76
CA LEU A 186 -8.24 -14.42 -34.18
C LEU A 186 -7.88 -13.57 -35.42
N GLU A 187 -6.66 -13.07 -35.51
CA GLU A 187 -6.16 -12.33 -36.68
C GLU A 187 -6.12 -13.20 -37.93
N ALA A 188 -5.59 -14.43 -37.82
CA ALA A 188 -5.59 -15.39 -38.91
C ALA A 188 -7.03 -15.76 -39.34
N LYS A 189 -7.93 -15.96 -38.36
CA LYS A 189 -9.35 -16.24 -38.64
C LYS A 189 -10.03 -15.06 -39.34
N LYS A 190 -9.77 -13.83 -38.90
CA LYS A 190 -10.27 -12.60 -39.54
C LYS A 190 -9.88 -12.55 -41.01
N GLN A 191 -8.59 -12.73 -41.31
CA GLN A 191 -8.09 -12.71 -42.70
C GLN A 191 -8.76 -13.79 -43.56
N LEU A 192 -8.97 -14.99 -43.01
CA LEU A 192 -9.68 -16.06 -43.70
C LEU A 192 -11.13 -15.65 -44.02
N LEU A 193 -11.87 -15.08 -43.04
CA LEU A 193 -13.25 -14.64 -43.25
C LEU A 193 -13.34 -13.50 -44.27
N GLU A 194 -12.42 -12.54 -44.26
CA GLU A 194 -12.34 -11.46 -45.25
C GLU A 194 -12.11 -12.00 -46.67
N SER A 195 -11.21 -12.96 -46.84
CA SER A 195 -10.99 -13.60 -48.14
C SER A 195 -12.20 -14.41 -48.61
N ASN A 196 -12.88 -15.13 -47.70
CA ASN A 196 -14.13 -15.83 -48.00
C ASN A 196 -15.25 -14.87 -48.41
N LEU A 197 -15.38 -13.70 -47.78
CA LEU A 197 -16.35 -12.68 -48.17
C LEU A 197 -16.11 -12.18 -49.59
N LYS A 198 -14.85 -11.95 -49.98
CA LYS A 198 -14.49 -11.53 -51.34
C LYS A 198 -14.84 -12.60 -52.38
N GLU A 199 -14.59 -13.87 -52.07
CA GLU A 199 -14.96 -14.98 -52.96
C GLU A 199 -16.48 -15.12 -53.07
N LEU A 200 -17.22 -15.03 -51.95
CA LEU A 200 -18.68 -15.08 -51.94
C LEU A 200 -19.31 -13.91 -52.72
N ASP A 201 -18.72 -12.71 -52.64
CA ASP A 201 -19.15 -11.56 -53.44
C ASP A 201 -19.02 -11.83 -54.94
N THR A 202 -17.87 -12.40 -55.35
CA THR A 202 -17.63 -12.78 -56.73
C THR A 202 -18.59 -13.87 -57.19
N GLN A 203 -18.86 -14.88 -56.36
CA GLN A 203 -19.83 -15.94 -56.66
C GLN A 203 -21.26 -15.42 -56.77
N GLN A 204 -21.65 -14.50 -55.88
CA GLN A 204 -22.97 -13.86 -55.93
C GLN A 204 -23.15 -13.07 -57.23
N GLU A 205 -22.12 -12.34 -57.69
CA GLU A 205 -22.21 -11.59 -58.94
C GLU A 205 -22.23 -12.50 -60.17
N ARG A 206 -21.41 -13.56 -60.20
CA ARG A 206 -21.47 -14.57 -61.28
C ARG A 206 -22.86 -15.22 -61.36
N PHE A 207 -23.47 -15.52 -60.21
CA PHE A 207 -24.84 -16.05 -60.16
C PHE A 207 -25.85 -15.05 -60.71
N ARG A 208 -25.76 -13.77 -60.31
CA ARG A 208 -26.65 -12.70 -60.79
C ARG A 208 -26.58 -12.56 -62.31
N LEU A 209 -25.37 -12.47 -62.86
CA LEU A 209 -25.15 -12.34 -64.31
C LEU A 209 -25.65 -13.57 -65.07
N GLY A 210 -25.34 -14.79 -64.59
CA GLY A 210 -25.82 -16.03 -65.20
C GLY A 210 -27.35 -16.13 -65.18
N ARG A 211 -28.00 -15.70 -64.10
CA ARG A 211 -29.46 -15.69 -63.98
C ARG A 211 -30.11 -14.67 -64.92
N ILE A 212 -29.53 -13.48 -65.04
CA ILE A 212 -29.98 -12.47 -66.02
C ILE A 212 -29.90 -13.04 -67.44
N GLN A 213 -28.77 -13.66 -67.79
CA GLN A 213 -28.59 -14.27 -69.11
C GLN A 213 -29.61 -15.38 -69.38
N GLN A 214 -29.90 -16.23 -68.40
CA GLN A 214 -30.91 -17.28 -68.50
C GLN A 214 -32.33 -16.71 -68.74
N ILE A 215 -32.70 -15.64 -68.01
CA ILE A 215 -34.01 -15.00 -68.16
C ILE A 215 -34.11 -14.26 -69.51
N ASP A 216 -33.02 -13.64 -69.98
CA ASP A 216 -32.95 -13.02 -71.31
C ASP A 216 -33.22 -14.05 -72.43
N GLN A 217 -32.64 -15.26 -72.34
CA GLN A 217 -32.92 -16.33 -73.30
C GLN A 217 -34.38 -16.80 -73.26
N ARG A 218 -34.97 -16.95 -72.06
CA ARG A 218 -36.41 -17.27 -71.92
C ARG A 218 -37.31 -16.18 -72.51
N THR A 219 -36.89 -14.92 -72.43
CA THR A 219 -37.62 -13.81 -73.05
C THR A 219 -37.62 -13.95 -74.58
N ARG A 220 -36.46 -14.27 -75.17
CA ARG A 220 -36.34 -14.51 -76.63
C ARG A 220 -37.16 -15.72 -77.10
N GLU A 221 -37.23 -16.77 -76.28
CA GLU A 221 -38.07 -17.93 -76.54
C GLU A 221 -39.56 -17.54 -76.62
N VAL A 222 -40.06 -16.79 -75.64
CA VAL A 222 -41.45 -16.30 -75.65
C VAL A 222 -41.70 -15.29 -76.77
N ASP A 223 -40.72 -14.46 -77.14
CA ASP A 223 -40.82 -13.57 -78.30
C ASP A 223 -41.01 -14.36 -79.61
N ALA A 224 -40.32 -15.49 -79.76
CA ALA A 224 -40.51 -16.39 -80.90
C ALA A 224 -41.89 -17.08 -80.87
N ASP A 225 -42.38 -17.49 -79.69
CA ASP A 225 -43.71 -18.05 -79.52
C ASP A 225 -44.83 -17.04 -79.87
N ILE A 226 -44.65 -15.77 -79.49
CA ILE A 226 -45.57 -14.68 -79.88
C ILE A 226 -45.60 -14.55 -81.40
N ALA A 227 -44.43 -14.48 -82.06
CA ALA A 227 -44.36 -14.38 -83.52
C ALA A 227 -45.03 -15.58 -84.22
N ALA A 228 -44.87 -16.79 -83.68
CA ALA A 228 -45.55 -17.99 -84.19
C ALA A 228 -47.08 -17.92 -84.01
N ALA A 229 -47.55 -17.45 -82.84
CA ALA A 229 -48.98 -17.27 -82.57
C ALA A 229 -49.60 -16.16 -83.45
N GLU A 230 -48.85 -15.08 -83.72
CA GLU A 230 -49.24 -14.02 -84.65
C GLU A 230 -49.38 -14.54 -86.09
N ALA A 231 -48.44 -15.38 -86.54
CA ALA A 231 -48.52 -16.02 -87.85
C ALA A 231 -49.76 -16.95 -87.95
N GLN A 232 -50.05 -17.73 -86.91
CA GLN A 232 -51.26 -18.58 -86.87
C GLN A 232 -52.56 -17.76 -86.88
N TYR A 233 -52.60 -16.66 -86.11
CA TYR A 233 -53.74 -15.75 -86.12
C TYR A 233 -53.94 -15.11 -87.49
N SER A 234 -52.86 -14.72 -88.19
CA SER A 234 -52.95 -14.18 -89.55
C SER A 234 -53.64 -15.18 -90.50
N VAL A 235 -53.22 -16.45 -90.48
CA VAL A 235 -53.85 -17.52 -91.28
C VAL A 235 -55.33 -17.73 -90.90
N ALA A 236 -55.65 -17.73 -89.61
CA ALA A 236 -57.02 -17.90 -89.12
C ALA A 236 -57.92 -16.68 -89.46
N ALA A 237 -57.37 -15.47 -89.39
CA ALA A 237 -58.06 -14.23 -89.75
C ALA A 237 -58.37 -14.17 -91.25
N ASP A 238 -57.43 -14.58 -92.10
CA ASP A 238 -57.66 -14.69 -93.54
C ASP A 238 -58.71 -15.76 -93.86
N ALA A 239 -58.68 -16.92 -93.18
CA ALA A 239 -59.70 -17.95 -93.32
C ALA A 239 -61.09 -17.46 -92.91
N LEU A 240 -61.20 -16.71 -91.81
CA LEU A 240 -62.43 -16.06 -91.39
C LEU A 240 -62.93 -15.04 -92.41
N LYS A 241 -62.04 -14.18 -92.93
CA LYS A 241 -62.39 -13.19 -93.96
C LYS A 241 -62.93 -13.87 -95.23
N ARG A 242 -62.31 -14.98 -95.64
CA ARG A 242 -62.80 -15.81 -96.75
C ARG A 242 -64.17 -16.41 -96.43
N ALA A 243 -64.35 -17.02 -95.25
CA ALA A 243 -65.62 -17.60 -94.84
C ALA A 243 -66.76 -16.56 -94.79
N ASP A 244 -66.48 -15.34 -94.33
CA ASP A 244 -67.44 -14.23 -94.31
C ASP A 244 -67.86 -13.81 -95.73
N SER A 245 -66.90 -13.70 -96.65
CA SER A 245 -67.19 -13.37 -98.06
C SER A 245 -68.03 -14.45 -98.75
N LEU A 246 -67.71 -15.72 -98.55
CA LEU A 246 -68.44 -16.85 -99.12
C LEU A 246 -69.83 -17.01 -98.51
N ARG A 247 -70.01 -16.60 -97.25
CA ARG A 247 -71.33 -16.63 -96.63
C ARG A 247 -72.27 -15.58 -97.24
N LYS A 248 -71.77 -14.39 -97.57
CA LYS A 248 -72.58 -13.34 -98.22
C LYS A 248 -73.17 -13.78 -99.56
N THR A 249 -72.56 -14.77 -100.19
CA THR A 249 -73.03 -15.38 -101.44
C THR A 249 -73.72 -16.74 -101.25
N ASP A 250 -74.07 -17.12 -100.01
CA ASP A 250 -74.67 -18.41 -99.63
C ASP A 250 -73.89 -19.66 -100.09
N ALA A 251 -72.57 -19.53 -100.32
CA ALA A 251 -71.72 -20.61 -100.81
C ALA A 251 -71.21 -21.56 -99.70
N VAL A 252 -71.39 -21.21 -98.42
CA VAL A 252 -70.95 -22.00 -97.25
C VAL A 252 -71.97 -21.91 -96.11
N SER A 253 -71.97 -22.91 -95.22
CA SER A 253 -72.97 -23.04 -94.15
C SER A 253 -72.78 -22.10 -92.93
N GLN A 254 -73.88 -21.93 -92.17
CA GLN A 254 -73.93 -21.80 -90.69
C GLN A 254 -72.59 -22.01 -89.97
N ALA A 255 -72.39 -23.31 -89.70
CA ALA A 255 -71.33 -23.86 -88.89
C ALA A 255 -69.92 -23.61 -89.44
N PHE A 256 -69.76 -23.45 -90.77
CA PHE A 256 -68.44 -23.17 -91.34
C PHE A 256 -67.91 -21.79 -90.93
N LEU A 257 -68.77 -20.76 -90.97
CA LEU A 257 -68.41 -19.42 -90.49
C LEU A 257 -68.14 -19.43 -88.98
N ASP A 258 -69.00 -20.09 -88.20
CA ASP A 258 -68.86 -20.17 -86.74
C ASP A 258 -67.55 -20.86 -86.34
N LYS A 259 -67.16 -21.92 -87.06
CA LYS A 259 -65.88 -22.60 -86.90
C LYS A 259 -64.71 -21.65 -87.16
N ALA A 260 -64.71 -20.94 -88.30
CA ALA A 260 -63.65 -19.99 -88.63
C ALA A 260 -63.55 -18.83 -87.62
N GLN A 261 -64.70 -18.35 -87.12
CA GLN A 261 -64.75 -17.36 -86.03
C GLN A 261 -64.19 -17.93 -84.71
N GLY A 262 -64.49 -19.18 -84.39
CA GLY A 262 -63.94 -19.89 -83.24
C GLY A 262 -62.41 -19.99 -83.32
N GLU A 263 -61.88 -20.47 -84.45
CA GLU A 263 -60.45 -20.61 -84.70
C GLU A 263 -59.70 -19.28 -84.60
N ALA A 264 -60.22 -18.21 -85.20
CA ALA A 264 -59.63 -16.88 -85.08
C ALA A 264 -59.62 -16.36 -83.64
N ARG A 265 -60.69 -16.58 -82.86
CA ARG A 265 -60.75 -16.20 -81.44
C ARG A 265 -59.77 -16.99 -80.58
N VAL A 266 -59.60 -18.28 -80.84
CA VAL A 266 -58.62 -19.13 -80.15
C VAL A 266 -57.20 -18.64 -80.45
N ALA A 267 -56.86 -18.41 -81.72
CA ALA A 267 -55.55 -17.89 -82.11
C ALA A 267 -55.25 -16.51 -81.50
N GLN A 268 -56.24 -15.61 -81.46
CA GLN A 268 -56.08 -14.31 -80.80
C GLN A 268 -55.87 -14.43 -79.29
N SER A 269 -56.56 -15.38 -78.64
CA SER A 269 -56.40 -15.64 -77.21
C SER A 269 -55.03 -16.25 -76.90
N ALA A 270 -54.47 -17.04 -77.82
CA ALA A 270 -53.12 -17.57 -77.72
C ALA A 270 -52.06 -16.46 -77.74
N ILE A 271 -52.18 -15.45 -78.63
CA ILE A 271 -51.29 -14.27 -78.61
C ILE A 271 -51.36 -13.56 -77.26
N ARG A 272 -52.57 -13.27 -76.77
CA ARG A 272 -52.77 -12.60 -75.48
C ARG A 272 -52.13 -13.39 -74.33
N ALA A 273 -52.28 -14.71 -74.31
CA ALA A 273 -51.66 -15.57 -73.30
C ALA A 273 -50.12 -15.46 -73.32
N GLN A 274 -49.49 -15.45 -74.50
CA GLN A 274 -48.04 -15.31 -74.60
C GLN A 274 -47.55 -13.90 -74.21
N ILE A 275 -48.30 -12.85 -74.55
CA ILE A 275 -47.97 -11.47 -74.12
C ILE A 275 -47.99 -11.35 -72.60
N GLU A 276 -49.00 -11.89 -71.92
CA GLU A 276 -49.05 -11.86 -70.45
C GLU A 276 -47.93 -12.69 -69.83
N ARG A 277 -47.61 -13.85 -70.42
CA ARG A 277 -46.45 -14.65 -70.01
C ARG A 277 -45.14 -13.87 -70.12
N ARG A 278 -44.94 -13.13 -71.21
CA ARG A 278 -43.76 -12.28 -71.42
C ARG A 278 -43.66 -11.19 -70.36
N LYS A 279 -44.76 -10.53 -70.00
CA LYS A 279 -44.77 -9.52 -68.93
C LYS A 279 -44.29 -10.11 -67.60
N GLY A 280 -44.72 -11.32 -67.25
CA GLY A 280 -44.23 -12.04 -66.06
C GLY A 280 -42.71 -12.24 -66.08
N ILE A 281 -42.16 -12.71 -67.20
CA ILE A 281 -40.71 -12.90 -67.37
C ILE A 281 -39.94 -11.57 -67.27
N LEU A 282 -40.49 -10.47 -67.79
CA LEU A 282 -39.85 -9.15 -67.69
C LEU A 282 -39.79 -8.64 -66.24
N VAL A 283 -40.79 -8.95 -65.42
CA VAL A 283 -40.76 -8.66 -63.98
C VAL A 283 -39.65 -9.46 -63.29
N GLU A 284 -39.49 -10.75 -63.62
CA GLU A 284 -38.37 -11.57 -63.13
C GLU A 284 -37.01 -10.98 -63.55
N LEU A 285 -36.89 -10.51 -64.80
CA LEU A 285 -35.66 -9.92 -65.33
C LEU A 285 -35.28 -8.63 -64.59
N GLU A 286 -36.24 -7.74 -64.38
CA GLU A 286 -36.03 -6.48 -63.68
C GLU A 286 -35.66 -6.71 -62.22
N ALA A 287 -36.29 -7.68 -61.56
CA ALA A 287 -35.90 -8.11 -60.22
C ALA A 287 -34.44 -8.60 -60.22
N ALA A 288 -34.07 -9.51 -61.12
CA ALA A 288 -32.73 -10.08 -61.18
C ALA A 288 -31.65 -9.01 -61.44
N LYS A 289 -31.96 -8.00 -62.26
CA LYS A 289 -31.09 -6.83 -62.49
C LYS A 289 -30.86 -6.03 -61.21
N LYS A 290 -31.88 -5.88 -60.36
CA LYS A 290 -31.80 -5.25 -59.03
C LYS A 290 -31.16 -6.14 -57.96
N GLY A 291 -30.75 -7.37 -58.30
CA GLY A 291 -30.16 -8.32 -57.36
C GLY A 291 -31.16 -9.02 -56.45
N THR A 292 -32.46 -8.86 -56.72
CA THR A 292 -33.57 -9.54 -56.05
C THR A 292 -34.09 -10.65 -56.94
N PHE A 293 -34.38 -11.83 -56.41
CA PHE A 293 -34.85 -12.94 -57.25
C PHE A 293 -36.30 -13.25 -56.88
N VAL A 294 -37.18 -13.14 -57.87
CA VAL A 294 -38.63 -13.38 -57.72
C VAL A 294 -39.01 -14.49 -58.70
N GLY A 295 -39.67 -15.55 -58.24
CA GLY A 295 -40.15 -16.65 -59.08
C GLY A 295 -40.70 -17.83 -58.27
N ASP A 296 -41.20 -18.86 -58.95
CA ASP A 296 -41.83 -20.06 -58.34
C ASP A 296 -40.85 -20.96 -57.54
N SER A 297 -39.56 -20.64 -57.54
CA SER A 297 -38.57 -21.38 -56.77
C SER A 297 -38.56 -20.86 -55.33
N TYR A 298 -38.78 -21.76 -54.36
CA TYR A 298 -38.89 -21.51 -52.91
C TYR A 298 -37.73 -20.74 -52.23
N ASN A 299 -36.76 -20.20 -52.97
CA ASN A 299 -35.62 -19.45 -52.44
C ASN A 299 -35.51 -18.06 -53.08
N ASP A 300 -36.05 -17.06 -52.40
CA ASP A 300 -35.94 -15.63 -52.77
C ASP A 300 -34.50 -15.09 -52.63
N THR A 301 -33.64 -15.82 -51.91
CA THR A 301 -32.23 -15.45 -51.68
C THR A 301 -31.30 -16.61 -52.07
N PRO A 302 -30.29 -16.36 -52.93
CA PRO A 302 -29.33 -17.40 -53.30
C PRO A 302 -28.47 -17.80 -52.10
N GLN A 303 -28.04 -19.07 -52.05
CA GLN A 303 -27.21 -19.58 -50.94
C GLN A 303 -25.92 -18.78 -50.72
N SER A 304 -25.33 -18.22 -51.77
CA SER A 304 -24.14 -17.36 -51.67
C SER A 304 -24.43 -16.09 -50.87
N ALA A 305 -25.60 -15.47 -51.04
CA ALA A 305 -25.99 -14.29 -50.27
C ALA A 305 -26.28 -14.63 -48.79
N GLN A 306 -26.91 -15.78 -48.52
CA GLN A 306 -27.12 -16.25 -47.14
C GLN A 306 -25.78 -16.53 -46.44
N ARG A 307 -24.87 -17.24 -47.11
CA ARG A 307 -23.52 -17.50 -46.60
C ARG A 307 -22.73 -16.21 -46.39
N LYS A 308 -22.85 -15.23 -47.30
CA LYS A 308 -22.20 -13.91 -47.16
C LYS A 308 -22.67 -13.20 -45.90
N MET A 309 -23.98 -13.19 -45.62
CA MET A 309 -24.52 -12.62 -44.38
C MET A 309 -24.00 -13.36 -43.15
N GLN A 310 -24.01 -14.69 -43.15
CA GLN A 310 -23.49 -15.49 -42.04
C GLN A 310 -22.00 -15.22 -41.78
N THR A 311 -21.16 -15.25 -42.82
CA THR A 311 -19.72 -14.96 -42.72
C THR A 311 -19.47 -13.53 -42.25
N SER A 312 -20.30 -12.56 -42.65
CA SER A 312 -20.19 -11.17 -42.20
C SER A 312 -20.49 -11.00 -40.71
N LEU A 313 -21.48 -11.74 -40.20
CA LEU A 313 -21.78 -11.76 -38.76
C LEU A 313 -20.65 -12.44 -37.98
N GLU A 314 -20.11 -13.54 -38.50
CA GLU A 314 -18.96 -14.21 -37.89
C GLU A 314 -17.70 -13.31 -37.87
N LEU A 315 -17.46 -12.56 -38.94
CA LEU A 315 -16.38 -11.57 -39.00
C LEU A 315 -16.55 -10.51 -37.91
N SER A 316 -17.77 -9.98 -37.74
CA SER A 316 -18.06 -8.98 -36.72
C SER A 316 -17.84 -9.51 -35.29
N ASP A 317 -18.21 -10.76 -35.02
CA ASP A 317 -17.93 -11.43 -33.73
C ASP A 317 -16.42 -11.60 -33.50
N VAL A 318 -15.67 -12.06 -34.51
CA VAL A 318 -14.20 -12.20 -34.43
C VAL A 318 -13.53 -10.86 -34.18
N GLU A 319 -13.97 -9.78 -34.83
CA GLU A 319 -13.44 -8.44 -34.61
C GLU A 319 -13.72 -7.92 -33.19
N ALA A 320 -14.93 -8.13 -32.68
CA ALA A 320 -15.28 -7.76 -31.31
C ALA A 320 -14.43 -8.52 -30.28
N ARG A 321 -14.24 -9.83 -30.47
CA ARG A 321 -13.37 -10.65 -29.61
C ARG A 321 -11.92 -10.19 -29.66
N LEU A 322 -11.42 -9.86 -30.85
CA LEU A 322 -10.05 -9.38 -31.06
C LEU A 322 -9.83 -8.04 -30.36
N ALA A 323 -10.77 -7.11 -30.45
CA ALA A 323 -10.73 -5.85 -29.71
C ALA A 323 -10.76 -6.08 -28.19
N GLY A 324 -11.61 -7.00 -27.72
CA GLY A 324 -11.67 -7.42 -26.31
C GLY A 324 -10.34 -7.99 -25.80
N SER A 325 -9.78 -8.97 -26.51
CA SER A 325 -8.50 -9.61 -26.14
C SER A 325 -7.32 -8.63 -26.17
N ARG A 326 -7.29 -7.67 -27.11
CA ARG A 326 -6.25 -6.62 -27.12
C ARG A 326 -6.36 -5.68 -25.92
N THR A 327 -7.58 -5.35 -25.51
CA THR A 327 -7.81 -4.56 -24.30
C THR A 327 -7.37 -5.32 -23.05
N GLU A 328 -7.73 -6.61 -22.96
CA GLU A 328 -7.30 -7.48 -21.86
C GLU A 328 -5.78 -7.62 -21.81
N LEU A 329 -5.12 -7.76 -22.96
CA LEU A 329 -3.66 -7.78 -23.06
C LEU A 329 -3.03 -6.52 -22.48
N ALA A 330 -3.51 -5.33 -22.88
CA ALA A 330 -3.01 -4.06 -22.36
C ALA A 330 -3.18 -3.94 -20.83
N THR A 331 -4.32 -4.39 -20.29
CA THR A 331 -4.55 -4.41 -18.84
C THR A 331 -3.61 -5.39 -18.11
N THR A 332 -3.37 -6.56 -18.71
CA THR A 332 -2.47 -7.59 -18.18
C THR A 332 -1.02 -7.09 -18.19
N GLU A 333 -0.59 -6.39 -19.24
CA GLU A 333 0.75 -5.79 -19.31
C GLU A 333 0.96 -4.70 -18.26
N ALA A 334 -0.05 -3.86 -18.00
CA ALA A 334 0.00 -2.89 -16.91
C ALA A 334 0.10 -3.58 -15.53
N ALA A 335 -0.62 -4.69 -15.33
CA ALA A 335 -0.54 -5.49 -14.11
C ALA A 335 0.85 -6.13 -13.94
N ILE A 336 1.44 -6.67 -15.03
CA ILE A 336 2.81 -7.19 -15.05
C ILE A 336 3.80 -6.10 -14.64
N ALA A 337 3.69 -4.88 -15.14
CA ALA A 337 4.60 -3.79 -14.80
C ALA A 337 4.54 -3.42 -13.31
N LYS A 338 3.32 -3.33 -12.75
CA LYS A 338 3.10 -3.09 -11.32
C LYS A 338 3.67 -4.22 -10.45
N GLU A 339 3.42 -5.46 -10.85
CA GLU A 339 3.87 -6.63 -10.12
C GLU A 339 5.38 -6.82 -10.19
N THR A 340 6.00 -6.51 -11.33
CA THR A 340 7.46 -6.50 -11.49
C THR A 340 8.10 -5.48 -10.54
N ALA A 341 7.50 -4.29 -10.40
CA ALA A 341 7.99 -3.28 -9.46
C ALA A 341 7.83 -3.74 -7.99
N ARG A 342 6.69 -4.36 -7.65
CA ARG A 342 6.45 -4.93 -6.32
C ARG A 342 7.46 -6.04 -6.00
N GLN A 343 7.66 -6.98 -6.92
CA GLN A 343 8.62 -8.07 -6.75
C GLN A 343 10.03 -7.52 -6.56
N LYS A 344 10.47 -6.56 -7.37
CA LYS A 344 11.78 -5.93 -7.21
C LYS A 344 11.97 -5.34 -5.81
N ALA A 345 10.94 -4.65 -5.28
CA ALA A 345 10.96 -4.09 -3.94
C ALA A 345 11.02 -5.15 -2.82
N LEU A 346 10.55 -6.38 -3.09
CA LEU A 346 10.62 -7.50 -2.15
C LEU A 346 11.88 -8.36 -2.30
N THR A 347 12.50 -8.37 -3.48
CA THR A 347 13.69 -9.19 -3.76
C THR A 347 14.97 -8.52 -3.29
N ASP A 348 15.10 -7.20 -3.43
CA ASP A 348 16.35 -6.50 -3.13
C ASP A 348 16.07 -5.13 -2.53
N THR A 349 16.58 -4.88 -1.32
CA THR A 349 16.45 -3.58 -0.65
C THR A 349 17.76 -3.15 0.01
N ASP A 350 18.23 -1.97 -0.41
CA ASP A 350 19.32 -1.26 0.26
C ASP A 350 18.82 -0.62 1.55
N ILE A 351 19.48 -0.93 2.66
CA ILE A 351 19.28 -0.27 3.95
C ILE A 351 20.24 0.91 4.04
N ARG A 352 19.66 2.11 4.10
CA ARG A 352 20.38 3.38 4.08
C ARG A 352 20.30 4.07 5.43
N SER A 353 21.36 4.78 5.80
CA SER A 353 21.39 5.57 7.03
C SER A 353 20.39 6.73 6.97
N THR A 354 19.63 6.95 8.02
CA THR A 354 18.73 8.11 8.16
C THR A 354 19.42 9.33 8.79
N VAL A 355 20.61 9.13 9.36
CA VAL A 355 21.38 10.14 10.13
C VAL A 355 22.85 10.15 9.71
N ASN A 356 23.55 11.22 10.04
CA ASN A 356 25.00 11.25 9.95
C ASN A 356 25.58 10.74 11.27
N GLY A 357 26.46 9.75 11.22
CA GLY A 357 27.18 9.36 12.41
C GLY A 357 27.97 8.07 12.31
N ARG A 358 27.90 7.19 13.31
CA ARG A 358 28.77 6.01 13.41
C ARG A 358 28.00 4.77 13.80
N VAL A 359 28.48 3.60 13.39
CA VAL A 359 27.94 2.31 13.86
C VAL A 359 28.25 2.12 15.34
N TRP A 360 27.21 1.97 16.16
CA TRP A 360 27.32 1.64 17.57
C TRP A 360 27.47 0.14 17.78
N GLU A 361 26.56 -0.62 17.17
CA GLU A 361 26.44 -2.05 17.36
C GLU A 361 25.83 -2.65 16.09
N MET A 362 26.48 -3.69 15.56
CA MET A 362 25.94 -4.53 14.51
C MET A 362 25.17 -5.68 15.15
N LEU A 363 23.89 -5.83 14.79
CA LEU A 363 23.02 -6.87 15.33
C LEU A 363 22.85 -8.05 14.36
N THR A 364 23.45 -7.95 13.17
CA THR A 364 23.36 -8.95 12.11
C THR A 364 24.71 -9.17 11.44
N ALA A 365 24.97 -10.40 11.01
CA ALA A 365 26.17 -10.82 10.28
C ALA A 365 25.93 -10.96 8.77
N PRO A 366 26.98 -10.88 7.93
CA PRO A 366 26.88 -11.24 6.51
C PRO A 366 26.40 -12.69 6.34
N GLY A 367 25.43 -12.92 5.48
CA GLY A 367 24.81 -14.23 5.24
C GLY A 367 23.74 -14.62 6.26
N GLU A 368 23.46 -13.76 7.24
CA GLU A 368 22.40 -14.01 8.22
C GLU A 368 21.01 -13.77 7.60
N HIS A 369 20.07 -14.64 7.95
CA HIS A 369 18.67 -14.48 7.57
C HIS A 369 17.94 -13.57 8.58
N VAL A 370 17.27 -12.54 8.07
CA VAL A 370 16.53 -11.56 8.88
C VAL A 370 15.05 -11.57 8.53
N ASN A 371 14.21 -11.33 9.53
CA ASN A 371 12.76 -11.20 9.38
C ASN A 371 12.33 -9.72 9.28
N ILE A 372 11.14 -9.48 8.73
CA ILE A 372 10.54 -8.13 8.69
C ILE A 372 10.46 -7.54 10.10
N GLY A 373 10.95 -6.31 10.27
CA GLY A 373 10.95 -5.57 11.53
C GLY A 373 12.10 -5.90 12.48
N GLN A 374 12.95 -6.89 12.14
CA GLN A 374 14.13 -7.23 12.94
C GLN A 374 15.13 -6.06 12.97
N ASP A 375 15.71 -5.80 14.14
CA ASP A 375 16.75 -4.80 14.31
C ASP A 375 18.05 -5.27 13.65
N LEU A 376 18.65 -4.44 12.78
CA LEU A 376 19.81 -4.80 11.97
C LEU A 376 21.10 -4.16 12.48
N VAL A 377 21.04 -2.85 12.71
CA VAL A 377 22.18 -2.05 13.15
C VAL A 377 21.69 -0.90 14.02
N LYS A 378 22.43 -0.61 15.08
CA LYS A 378 22.26 0.59 15.88
C LYS A 378 23.29 1.63 15.45
N LEU A 379 22.81 2.81 15.10
CA LEU A 379 23.62 3.95 14.68
C LEU A 379 23.59 5.03 15.75
N ILE A 380 24.72 5.69 15.97
CA ILE A 380 24.79 6.92 16.74
C ILE A 380 24.52 8.09 15.80
N ASP A 381 23.56 8.94 16.14
CA ASP A 381 23.35 10.22 15.46
C ASP A 381 24.24 11.32 16.07
N CYS A 382 25.33 11.66 15.36
CA CYS A 382 26.27 12.70 15.82
C CYS A 382 25.64 14.10 15.81
N GLY A 383 24.62 14.32 14.99
CA GLY A 383 23.90 15.60 14.91
C GLY A 383 23.05 15.90 16.14
N SER A 384 22.74 14.89 16.96
CA SER A 384 21.97 15.03 18.19
C SER A 384 22.80 14.81 19.46
N ALA A 385 24.10 15.10 19.42
CA ALA A 385 24.96 15.05 20.59
C ALA A 385 24.51 16.01 21.71
N PHE A 386 24.51 15.53 22.95
CA PHE A 386 24.19 16.30 24.15
C PHE A 386 25.04 15.81 25.33
N VAL A 387 25.02 16.51 26.44
CA VAL A 387 25.77 16.11 27.64
C VAL A 387 24.79 15.73 28.73
N THR A 388 25.06 14.62 29.40
CA THR A 388 24.35 14.21 30.61
C THR A 388 25.25 14.47 31.79
N ALA A 389 24.80 15.31 32.72
CA ALA A 389 25.51 15.57 33.98
C ALA A 389 24.76 14.91 35.15
N SER A 390 25.50 14.31 36.07
CA SER A 390 24.99 13.86 37.37
C SER A 390 25.25 14.95 38.40
N VAL A 391 24.18 15.39 39.06
CA VAL A 391 24.20 16.49 40.04
C VAL A 391 23.65 16.01 41.38
N SER A 392 24.14 16.57 42.48
CA SER A 392 23.54 16.37 43.80
C SER A 392 22.10 16.92 43.84
N GLN A 393 21.28 16.40 44.75
CA GLN A 393 19.91 16.88 44.95
C GLN A 393 19.86 18.40 45.18
N THR A 394 20.73 18.92 46.04
CA THR A 394 20.79 20.34 46.39
C THR A 394 21.16 21.21 45.19
N ALA A 395 21.96 20.70 44.26
CA ALA A 395 22.27 21.38 43.02
C ALA A 395 21.07 21.29 42.05
N TYR A 396 20.47 20.12 41.90
CA TYR A 396 19.30 19.89 41.02
C TYR A 396 18.13 20.84 41.34
N GLU A 397 17.79 21.02 42.62
CA GLU A 397 16.71 21.91 43.07
C GLU A 397 16.95 23.40 42.73
N ARG A 398 18.20 23.79 42.46
CA ARG A 398 18.58 25.16 42.09
C ARG A 398 18.73 25.38 40.60
N LEU A 399 18.70 24.31 39.80
CA LEU A 399 18.86 24.40 38.35
C LEU A 399 17.52 24.72 37.68
N SER A 400 17.58 25.48 36.58
CA SER A 400 16.42 25.82 35.76
C SER A 400 16.68 25.55 34.29
N ILE A 401 15.62 25.23 33.54
CA ILE A 401 15.71 25.05 32.08
C ILE A 401 16.11 26.40 31.46
N GLY A 402 17.03 26.37 30.49
CA GLY A 402 17.59 27.55 29.83
C GLY A 402 18.85 28.13 30.50
N GLN A 403 19.20 27.68 31.71
CA GLN A 403 20.38 28.15 32.44
C GLN A 403 21.69 27.87 31.68
N ALA A 404 22.61 28.83 31.70
CA ALA A 404 23.91 28.72 31.07
C ALA A 404 24.82 27.73 31.81
N ALA A 405 25.54 26.92 31.04
CA ALA A 405 26.48 25.94 31.56
C ALA A 405 27.73 25.84 30.68
N THR A 406 28.86 25.53 31.30
CA THR A 406 30.15 25.34 30.64
C THR A 406 30.62 23.91 30.85
N PHE A 407 30.81 23.17 29.75
CA PHE A 407 31.38 21.82 29.78
C PHE A 407 32.89 21.87 29.54
N ILE A 408 33.64 21.25 30.45
CA ILE A 408 35.10 21.17 30.41
C ILE A 408 35.46 19.69 30.19
N PRO A 409 35.88 19.30 28.98
CA PRO A 409 36.28 17.93 28.67
C PRO A 409 37.49 17.49 29.51
N ARG A 410 37.48 16.25 30.03
CA ARG A 410 38.60 15.73 30.86
C ARG A 410 39.85 15.43 30.03
N ASP A 411 39.69 15.26 28.72
CA ASP A 411 40.75 14.95 27.75
C ASP A 411 41.52 16.21 27.25
N GLY A 412 41.29 17.39 27.83
CA GLY A 412 42.05 18.60 27.53
C GLY A 412 41.56 19.42 26.33
N GLY A 413 40.28 19.30 25.97
CA GLY A 413 39.64 20.09 24.91
C GLY A 413 39.21 21.51 25.33
N PRO A 414 38.77 22.36 24.37
CA PRO A 414 38.24 23.69 24.67
C PRO A 414 36.98 23.61 25.54
N GLU A 415 36.78 24.62 26.39
CA GLU A 415 35.55 24.76 27.17
C GLU A 415 34.38 25.07 26.23
N LEU A 416 33.32 24.25 26.31
CA LEU A 416 32.14 24.38 25.46
C LEU A 416 31.04 25.09 26.24
N LYS A 417 30.40 26.09 25.62
CA LYS A 417 29.26 26.81 26.21
C LYS A 417 27.93 26.20 25.75
N GLY A 418 27.01 26.01 26.69
CA GLY A 418 25.73 25.37 26.43
C GLY A 418 24.66 25.79 27.43
N THR A 419 23.53 25.12 27.36
CA THR A 419 22.35 25.42 28.18
C THR A 419 21.70 24.15 28.71
N VAL A 420 21.03 24.27 29.86
CA VAL A 420 20.20 23.21 30.43
C VAL A 420 18.93 23.07 29.60
N VAL A 421 18.66 21.87 29.08
CA VAL A 421 17.48 21.60 28.24
C VAL A 421 16.43 20.76 28.96
N SER A 422 16.86 19.86 29.85
CA SER A 422 15.93 19.02 30.62
C SER A 422 16.50 18.66 31.99
N LEU A 423 15.61 18.58 32.97
CA LEU A 423 15.89 18.17 34.35
C LEU A 423 15.21 16.82 34.58
N ASN A 424 15.94 15.71 34.44
CA ASN A 424 15.33 14.37 34.38
C ASN A 424 15.14 13.72 35.76
N GLY A 425 15.70 14.31 36.81
CA GLY A 425 15.52 13.86 38.19
C GLY A 425 16.16 12.49 38.42
N LEU A 426 15.51 11.67 39.25
CA LEU A 426 15.90 10.29 39.57
C LEU A 426 15.64 9.29 38.41
N SER A 427 14.95 9.73 37.36
CA SER A 427 14.65 8.87 36.22
C SER A 427 15.88 8.74 35.33
N ALA A 428 16.15 7.51 34.88
CA ALA A 428 17.18 7.27 33.88
C ALA A 428 16.95 8.17 32.65
N VAL A 429 18.02 8.80 32.17
CA VAL A 429 18.00 9.51 30.88
C VAL A 429 17.48 8.53 29.81
N ASN A 430 16.58 9.02 28.94
CA ASN A 430 15.84 8.27 27.91
C ASN A 430 16.54 6.98 27.45
N SER A 431 15.82 5.86 27.33
CA SER A 431 16.35 4.52 27.02
C SER A 431 17.16 4.40 25.71
N ASN A 432 17.14 5.41 24.84
CA ASN A 432 17.73 5.36 23.50
C ASN A 432 19.04 6.18 23.41
N THR A 433 19.83 6.20 24.47
CA THR A 433 21.11 6.93 24.50
C THR A 433 22.30 5.99 24.49
N ALA A 434 23.38 6.39 23.82
CA ALA A 434 24.59 5.56 23.67
C ALA A 434 25.25 5.16 25.00
N VAL A 435 25.31 6.08 25.97
CA VAL A 435 25.86 5.81 27.29
C VAL A 435 24.74 5.81 28.33
N GLN A 436 24.59 4.74 29.09
CA GLN A 436 23.62 4.70 30.19
C GLN A 436 24.12 5.54 31.37
N ALA A 437 23.27 6.45 31.85
CA ALA A 437 23.61 7.36 32.95
C ALA A 437 23.80 6.65 34.30
N SER A 438 23.33 5.39 34.42
CA SER A 438 23.58 4.52 35.58
C SER A 438 25.06 4.26 35.86
N ALA A 439 25.94 4.49 34.87
CA ALA A 439 27.39 4.43 35.04
C ALA A 439 27.97 5.60 35.89
N LEU A 440 27.22 6.70 36.04
CA LEU A 440 27.59 7.84 36.89
C LEU A 440 27.12 7.58 38.33
N SER A 441 27.80 6.66 39.02
CA SER A 441 27.33 5.99 40.25
C SER A 441 27.22 6.83 41.53
N ARG A 442 27.56 8.12 41.51
CA ARG A 442 27.67 8.93 42.74
C ARG A 442 26.43 9.74 43.09
N GLU A 443 25.62 10.13 42.11
CA GLU A 443 24.50 11.05 42.34
C GLU A 443 23.30 10.63 41.47
N PRO A 444 22.07 10.57 42.04
CA PRO A 444 20.94 9.98 41.35
C PRO A 444 20.17 10.97 40.47
N TYR A 445 20.48 12.28 40.50
CA TYR A 445 19.79 13.29 39.70
C TYR A 445 20.55 13.57 38.41
N HIS A 446 19.86 13.45 37.28
CA HIS A 446 20.44 13.68 35.96
C HIS A 446 19.89 14.93 35.28
N VAL A 447 20.78 15.67 34.63
CA VAL A 447 20.46 16.89 33.86
C VAL A 447 20.98 16.72 32.44
N THR A 448 20.15 17.07 31.45
CA THR A 448 20.51 17.07 30.04
C THR A 448 20.84 18.48 29.58
N LEU A 449 22.02 18.65 29.00
CA LEU A 449 22.55 19.91 28.51
C LEU A 449 22.84 19.85 27.01
N LYS A 450 22.58 20.94 26.30
CA LYS A 450 22.85 21.05 24.87
C LYS A 450 24.00 22.03 24.63
N PHE A 451 24.97 21.59 23.85
CA PHE A 451 26.15 22.35 23.45
C PHE A 451 26.21 22.41 21.92
N PRO A 452 25.94 23.56 21.29
CA PRO A 452 25.94 23.70 19.83
C PRO A 452 27.27 23.37 19.15
N GLU A 453 28.37 23.39 19.89
CA GLU A 453 29.70 23.07 19.36
C GLU A 453 29.93 21.56 19.22
N LEU A 454 29.21 20.72 20.00
CA LEU A 454 29.28 19.27 19.89
C LEU A 454 28.64 18.72 18.62
N THR A 455 27.72 19.47 18.01
CA THR A 455 27.00 19.05 16.79
C THR A 455 27.67 19.53 15.50
N LYS A 456 28.79 20.27 15.57
CA LYS A 456 29.45 20.90 14.41
C LYS A 456 30.55 20.04 13.75
N GLY A 457 30.74 18.79 14.17
CA GLY A 457 31.79 17.91 13.63
C GLY A 457 31.37 16.44 13.49
N PHE A 458 32.01 15.73 12.54
CA PHE A 458 31.80 14.31 12.26
C PHE A 458 32.50 13.36 13.24
N ASP A 459 33.44 13.88 14.03
CA ASP A 459 34.14 13.11 15.05
C ASP A 459 33.26 13.01 16.31
N CYS A 460 32.24 12.15 16.24
CA CYS A 460 31.32 11.84 17.33
C CYS A 460 32.08 11.64 18.66
N ARG A 461 32.09 12.64 19.55
CA ARG A 461 32.80 12.58 20.84
C ARG A 461 32.01 11.88 21.94
N VAL A 462 31.17 10.93 21.56
CA VAL A 462 30.28 10.19 22.47
C VAL A 462 31.12 9.31 23.39
N GLY A 463 30.76 9.24 24.67
CA GLY A 463 31.50 8.50 25.69
C GLY A 463 32.61 9.29 26.39
N ARG A 464 32.95 10.50 25.93
CA ARG A 464 33.92 11.36 26.63
C ARG A 464 33.32 11.93 27.90
N SER A 465 34.07 11.88 29.00
CA SER A 465 33.70 12.45 30.29
C SER A 465 34.31 13.84 30.49
N GLY A 466 33.71 14.63 31.38
CA GLY A 466 34.13 15.98 31.70
C GLY A 466 33.44 16.50 32.94
N LEU A 467 33.64 17.78 33.22
CA LEU A 467 32.99 18.52 34.29
C LEU A 467 32.09 19.60 33.71
N VAL A 468 30.85 19.68 34.18
CA VAL A 468 29.95 20.80 33.86
C VAL A 468 29.94 21.78 35.01
N LYS A 469 30.19 23.05 34.72
CA LYS A 469 29.99 24.18 35.63
C LYS A 469 28.69 24.88 35.26
N PHE A 470 27.78 25.00 36.21
CA PHE A 470 26.53 25.74 36.03
C PHE A 470 26.71 27.17 36.51
N ASP A 471 26.24 28.14 35.73
CA ASP A 471 26.23 29.52 36.17
C ASP A 471 25.05 29.74 37.11
N THR A 472 25.31 29.70 38.42
CA THR A 472 24.29 29.93 39.46
C THR A 472 24.17 31.41 39.83
N SER A 473 24.86 32.32 39.12
CA SER A 473 24.91 33.75 39.44
C SER A 473 23.74 34.58 38.87
N THR A 474 22.79 33.93 38.19
CA THR A 474 21.63 34.61 37.60
C THR A 474 20.31 34.05 38.14
N PRO A 475 19.55 34.81 38.97
CA PRO A 475 18.12 34.59 39.07
C PRO A 475 17.51 34.97 37.72
N THR A 476 16.95 34.02 37.00
CA THR A 476 16.21 34.27 35.76
C THR A 476 14.93 35.04 36.11
N THR A 477 14.99 36.37 36.09
CA THR A 477 13.80 37.20 35.90
C THR A 477 13.39 37.11 34.45
N GLU A 478 12.62 36.08 34.09
CA GLU A 478 11.90 36.04 32.82
C GLU A 478 10.61 35.22 32.97
N ASN A 479 9.55 35.88 33.47
CA ASN A 479 8.19 35.68 32.97
C ASN A 479 7.23 36.71 33.57
N ALA A 480 7.08 37.85 32.88
CA ALA A 480 5.92 38.73 33.00
C ALA A 480 5.78 39.58 31.73
N SER A 481 5.51 38.96 30.57
CA SER A 481 4.74 39.58 29.47
C SER A 481 4.66 38.70 28.21
N ARG A 482 3.64 37.82 28.14
CA ARG A 482 2.60 37.68 27.09
C ARG A 482 2.07 36.26 26.99
#